data_AF-A0A920RG18-F1
#
_entry.id   AF-A0A920RG18-F1
#
_cell.length_a   1.000
_cell.length_b   1.000
_cell.length_c   1.000
_cell.angle_alpha   90.00
_cell.angle_beta   90.00
_cell.angle_gamma   90.00
#
_symmetry.space_group_name_H-M   'P 1'
#
loop_
_entity.id
_entity.type
_entity.pdbx_description
1 polymer ?
#
loop_
_entity_poly.entity_id
_entity_poly.type
_entity_poly.pdbx_seq_one_letter_code
_entity_poly.pdbx_strand_id
1 'polypeptide(L)'
;MGRFRPRRASAFYIYRQESNDHEQSGLVAAVPLAEYEQGRMLPHEHTRGDREEQLICYLESVRASSSPVCLAYAGQANISTHIDEVMETEPLLDFVTHDRVRQIVWQVSDPERITQLQHDFSKVGTTYITDGHHRAAAGEKFAARQIRAGQSFSPNAGWTQLLALLVPLEGLRLLSHNRYVRYPHGFDQGAFLRALSSVVVVEKIQSEAIAQAGPTRSGEFIMLLGGESYRLDVDRTRLPNELVTDLDVSLLQKKNLGTVT
;
A
#
# COMPACT_ATOMS: atom_id res chain seq x y z
N MET A 1 -13.63 -19.48 -12.54
CA MET A 1 -12.65 -19.28 -13.63
C MET A 1 -13.05 -18.00 -14.37
N GLY A 2 -12.23 -16.95 -14.28
CA GLY A 2 -12.51 -15.67 -14.94
C GLY A 2 -12.18 -15.72 -16.44
N ARG A 3 -12.85 -14.88 -17.25
CA ARG A 3 -12.56 -14.70 -18.67
C ARG A 3 -12.19 -13.24 -18.90
N PHE A 4 -10.98 -12.98 -19.41
CA PHE A 4 -10.61 -11.65 -19.88
C PHE A 4 -11.41 -11.32 -21.15
N ARG A 5 -12.03 -10.14 -21.17
CA ARG A 5 -12.71 -9.60 -22.36
C ARG A 5 -12.01 -8.31 -22.76
N PRO A 6 -11.40 -8.24 -23.95
CA PRO A 6 -10.79 -7.00 -24.42
C PRO A 6 -11.89 -5.94 -24.62
N ARG A 7 -11.71 -4.78 -23.99
CA ARG A 7 -12.50 -3.56 -24.24
C ARG A 7 -11.68 -2.66 -25.15
N ARG A 8 -12.25 -2.21 -26.27
CA ARG A 8 -11.55 -1.38 -27.27
C ARG A 8 -11.63 0.12 -26.99
N ALA A 9 -12.64 0.57 -26.24
CA ALA A 9 -12.79 1.96 -25.86
C ALA A 9 -11.96 2.26 -24.61
N SER A 10 -11.20 3.36 -24.64
CA SER A 10 -10.52 3.91 -23.46
C SER A 10 -11.56 4.23 -22.38
N ALA A 11 -11.25 3.86 -21.15
CA ALA A 11 -12.08 4.17 -20.00
C ALA A 11 -11.19 4.24 -18.76
N PHE A 12 -11.58 5.09 -17.82
CA PHE A 12 -11.20 4.93 -16.43
C PHE A 12 -12.27 4.14 -15.69
N TYR A 13 -11.93 3.67 -14.50
CA TYR A 13 -12.90 3.08 -13.60
C TYR A 13 -12.78 3.77 -12.25
N ILE A 14 -13.90 3.86 -11.54
CA ILE A 14 -13.88 4.22 -10.13
C ILE A 14 -14.14 2.94 -9.37
N TYR A 15 -13.34 2.71 -8.32
CA TYR A 15 -13.47 1.55 -7.45
C TYR A 15 -13.71 2.03 -6.03
N ARG A 16 -14.76 1.52 -5.41
CA ARG A 16 -15.09 1.76 -4.00
C ARG A 16 -15.12 0.45 -3.23
N GLN A 17 -14.54 0.49 -2.03
CA GLN A 17 -14.63 -0.57 -1.04
C GLN A 17 -15.35 -0.02 0.19
N GLU A 18 -16.38 -0.72 0.65
CA GLU A 18 -17.11 -0.40 1.88
C GLU A 18 -16.98 -1.56 2.86
N SER A 19 -16.44 -1.26 4.03
CA SER A 19 -16.41 -2.11 5.22
C SER A 19 -17.27 -1.47 6.31
N ASN A 20 -17.57 -2.20 7.39
CA ASN A 20 -18.52 -1.76 8.42
C ASN A 20 -18.24 -0.36 9.00
N ASP A 21 -16.99 0.07 9.02
CA ASP A 21 -16.54 1.31 9.68
C ASP A 21 -15.67 2.20 8.79
N HIS A 22 -15.53 1.86 7.50
CA HIS A 22 -14.71 2.62 6.57
C HIS A 22 -15.11 2.38 5.12
N GLU A 23 -15.17 3.47 4.36
CA GLU A 23 -15.23 3.46 2.91
C GLU A 23 -14.01 4.13 2.32
N GLN A 24 -13.55 3.61 1.18
CA GLN A 24 -12.51 4.24 0.37
C GLN A 24 -12.88 4.10 -1.10
N SER A 25 -12.71 5.18 -1.85
CA SER A 25 -12.92 5.21 -3.29
C SER A 25 -11.68 5.78 -4.00
N GLY A 26 -11.45 5.34 -5.22
CA GLY A 26 -10.31 5.78 -6.02
C GLY A 26 -10.48 5.53 -7.51
N LEU A 27 -9.66 6.22 -8.30
CA LEU A 27 -9.63 6.06 -9.76
C LEU A 27 -8.70 4.91 -10.13
N VAL A 28 -9.19 3.93 -10.88
CA VAL A 28 -8.38 2.93 -11.55
C VAL A 28 -8.03 3.42 -12.96
N ALA A 29 -6.74 3.60 -13.22
CA ALA A 29 -6.22 4.14 -14.47
C ALA A 29 -4.88 3.52 -14.86
N ALA A 30 -4.49 3.71 -16.12
CA ALA A 30 -3.12 3.50 -16.58
C ALA A 30 -2.31 4.77 -16.30
N VAL A 31 -1.26 4.64 -15.48
CA VAL A 31 -0.35 5.73 -15.13
C VAL A 31 1.00 5.50 -15.83
N PRO A 32 1.59 6.49 -16.52
CA PRO A 32 2.85 6.30 -17.20
C PRO A 32 3.96 5.86 -16.23
N LEU A 33 4.73 4.82 -16.58
CA LEU A 33 5.90 4.40 -15.79
C LEU A 33 6.96 5.52 -15.70
N ALA A 34 6.97 6.46 -16.65
CA ALA A 34 7.81 7.64 -16.62
C ALA A 34 7.59 8.50 -15.35
N GLU A 35 6.41 8.49 -14.73
CA GLU A 35 6.15 9.16 -13.45
C GLU A 35 7.00 8.55 -12.31
N TYR A 36 7.22 7.24 -12.35
CA TYR A 36 8.07 6.52 -11.38
C TYR A 36 9.56 6.80 -11.65
N GLU A 37 9.98 6.70 -12.91
CA GLU A 37 11.36 7.00 -13.34
C GLU A 37 11.79 8.44 -13.00
N GLN A 38 10.84 9.39 -13.07
CA GLN A 38 11.07 10.82 -12.79
C GLN A 38 10.88 11.18 -11.31
N GLY A 39 10.64 10.20 -10.43
CA GLY A 39 10.53 10.40 -8.99
C GLY A 39 9.24 11.09 -8.54
N ARG A 40 8.18 11.13 -9.36
CA ARG A 40 6.85 11.64 -8.99
C ARG A 40 5.96 10.59 -8.32
N MET A 41 6.28 9.31 -8.48
CA MET A 41 5.76 8.19 -7.67
C MET A 41 6.78 7.80 -6.60
N LEU A 42 6.56 8.20 -5.36
CA LEU A 42 7.48 7.96 -4.25
C LEU A 42 7.22 6.60 -3.57
N PRO A 43 8.21 5.69 -3.54
CA PRO A 43 8.15 4.48 -2.73
C PRO A 43 8.40 4.79 -1.24
N HIS A 44 7.97 3.89 -0.36
CA HIS A 44 8.25 3.96 1.09
C HIS A 44 8.92 2.68 1.64
N GLU A 45 9.17 1.69 0.78
CA GLU A 45 9.94 0.48 1.09
C GLU A 45 10.94 0.17 -0.02
N HIS A 46 12.04 -0.49 0.34
CA HIS A 46 12.95 -1.07 -0.64
C HIS A 46 12.38 -2.38 -1.19
N THR A 47 12.57 -2.59 -2.48
CA THR A 47 12.20 -3.82 -3.15
C THR A 47 13.32 -4.86 -3.09
N ARG A 48 12.94 -6.12 -3.28
CA ARG A 48 13.85 -7.26 -3.35
C ARG A 48 13.95 -7.76 -4.79
N GLY A 49 15.17 -7.92 -5.28
CA GLY A 49 15.43 -8.27 -6.68
C GLY A 49 14.87 -9.62 -7.11
N ASP A 50 14.84 -10.61 -6.21
CA ASP A 50 14.25 -11.92 -6.46
C ASP A 50 12.74 -11.84 -6.76
N ARG A 51 12.00 -11.03 -5.99
CA ARG A 51 10.57 -10.81 -6.18
C ARG A 51 10.26 -9.97 -7.41
N GLU A 52 11.11 -8.99 -7.73
CA GLU A 52 10.99 -8.22 -8.96
C GLU A 52 11.18 -9.11 -10.19
N GLU A 53 12.18 -9.99 -10.20
CA GLU A 53 12.43 -10.90 -11.34
C GLU A 53 11.23 -11.82 -11.60
N GLN A 54 10.64 -12.38 -10.54
CA GLN A 54 9.42 -13.19 -10.65
C GLN A 54 8.27 -12.42 -11.30
N LEU A 55 8.10 -11.14 -10.94
CA LEU A 55 7.07 -10.27 -11.52
C LEU A 55 7.38 -9.93 -12.99
N ILE A 56 8.65 -9.75 -13.33
CA ILE A 56 9.07 -9.52 -14.73
C ILE A 56 8.77 -10.76 -15.57
N CYS A 57 9.14 -11.96 -15.11
CA CYS A 57 8.80 -13.21 -15.81
C CYS A 57 7.28 -13.38 -15.99
N TYR A 58 6.50 -12.98 -14.99
CA TYR A 58 5.04 -12.94 -15.09
C TYR A 58 4.58 -11.97 -16.20
N LEU A 59 5.11 -10.75 -16.24
CA LEU A 59 4.77 -9.75 -17.28
C LEU A 59 5.17 -10.22 -18.69
N GLU A 60 6.34 -10.84 -18.84
CA GLU A 60 6.82 -11.43 -20.10
C GLU A 60 5.89 -12.54 -20.61
N SER A 61 5.39 -13.38 -19.70
CA SER A 61 4.56 -14.55 -20.01
C SER A 61 3.09 -14.19 -20.23
N VAL A 62 2.50 -13.43 -19.30
CA VAL A 62 1.06 -13.15 -19.26
C VAL A 62 0.70 -11.90 -20.07
N ARG A 63 1.63 -10.93 -20.16
CA ARG A 63 1.45 -9.67 -20.90
C ARG A 63 0.22 -8.87 -20.48
N ALA A 64 -0.18 -9.01 -19.21
CA ALA A 64 -1.26 -8.26 -18.60
C ALA A 64 -0.99 -8.09 -17.10
N SER A 65 -1.30 -6.90 -16.56
CA SER A 65 -1.38 -6.70 -15.12
C SER A 65 -2.79 -7.02 -14.62
N SER A 66 -2.89 -7.83 -13.57
CA SER A 66 -4.16 -8.21 -12.94
C SER A 66 -4.41 -7.50 -11.62
N SER A 67 -3.41 -6.78 -11.11
CA SER A 67 -3.43 -6.20 -9.76
C SER A 67 -2.91 -4.77 -9.83
N PRO A 68 -3.73 -3.75 -9.51
CA PRO A 68 -3.27 -2.38 -9.52
C PRO A 68 -2.17 -2.13 -8.47
N VAL A 69 -1.28 -1.19 -8.75
CA VAL A 69 -0.45 -0.53 -7.74
C VAL A 69 -1.31 0.52 -7.04
N CYS A 70 -1.32 0.52 -5.72
CA CYS A 70 -2.08 1.52 -4.96
C CYS A 70 -1.22 2.78 -4.82
N LEU A 71 -1.76 3.90 -5.27
CA LEU A 71 -1.13 5.21 -5.24
C LEU A 71 -1.98 6.15 -4.40
N ALA A 72 -1.38 6.78 -3.39
CA ALA A 72 -2.01 7.87 -2.66
C ALA A 72 -1.64 9.22 -3.26
N TYR A 73 -2.55 10.19 -3.23
CA TYR A 73 -2.27 11.57 -3.63
C TYR A 73 -2.97 12.57 -2.70
N ALA A 74 -2.45 13.80 -2.62
CA ALA A 74 -3.14 14.86 -1.88
C ALA A 74 -4.46 15.22 -2.58
N GLY A 75 -5.58 15.14 -1.87
CA GLY A 75 -6.90 15.33 -2.43
C GLY A 75 -7.06 16.67 -3.14
N GLN A 76 -7.79 16.69 -4.25
CA GLN A 76 -8.16 17.90 -4.96
C GLN A 76 -9.68 17.92 -5.13
N ALA A 77 -10.32 19.03 -4.74
CA ALA A 77 -11.78 19.15 -4.74
C ALA A 77 -12.40 18.81 -6.10
N ASN A 78 -11.81 19.27 -7.22
CA ASN A 78 -12.33 18.99 -8.56
C ASN A 78 -12.33 17.48 -8.87
N ILE A 79 -11.27 16.77 -8.49
CA ILE A 79 -11.17 15.31 -8.70
C ILE A 79 -12.23 14.60 -7.87
N SER A 80 -12.37 14.97 -6.59
CA SER A 80 -13.40 14.42 -5.70
C SER A 80 -14.80 14.63 -6.27
N THR A 81 -15.13 15.85 -6.68
CA THR A 81 -16.43 16.17 -7.31
C THR A 81 -16.70 15.28 -8.52
N HIS A 82 -15.73 15.10 -9.42
CA HIS A 82 -15.93 14.24 -10.59
C HIS A 82 -16.10 12.77 -10.25
N ILE A 83 -15.42 12.29 -9.20
CA ILE A 83 -15.55 10.92 -8.70
C ILE A 83 -16.94 10.73 -8.07
N ASP A 84 -17.37 11.66 -7.22
CA ASP A 84 -18.68 11.63 -6.54
C ASP A 84 -19.84 11.65 -7.55
N GLU A 85 -19.79 12.54 -8.54
CA GLU A 85 -20.79 12.61 -9.62
C GLU A 85 -20.95 11.28 -10.38
N VAL A 86 -19.85 10.55 -10.61
CA VAL A 86 -19.92 9.25 -11.27
C VAL A 86 -20.49 8.19 -10.33
N MET A 87 -20.18 8.25 -9.03
CA MET A 87 -20.70 7.30 -8.05
C MET A 87 -22.22 7.42 -7.84
N GLU A 88 -22.84 8.54 -8.23
CA GLU A 88 -24.31 8.72 -8.28
C GLU A 88 -24.98 8.01 -9.47
N THR A 89 -24.19 7.44 -10.40
CA THR A 89 -24.70 6.67 -11.54
C THR A 89 -24.78 5.18 -11.26
N GLU A 90 -25.45 4.42 -12.14
CA GLU A 90 -25.55 2.96 -12.02
C GLU A 90 -24.16 2.30 -12.07
N PRO A 91 -23.76 1.50 -11.07
CA PRO A 91 -22.48 0.84 -11.06
C PRO A 91 -22.39 -0.25 -12.12
N LEU A 92 -21.18 -0.45 -12.68
CA LEU A 92 -20.89 -1.58 -13.56
C LEU A 92 -20.87 -2.90 -12.80
N LEU A 93 -20.36 -2.89 -11.56
CA LEU A 93 -20.32 -4.03 -10.66
C LEU A 93 -20.67 -3.56 -9.24
N ASP A 94 -21.47 -4.34 -8.53
CA ASP A 94 -21.79 -4.14 -7.11
C ASP A 94 -21.99 -5.53 -6.47
N PHE A 95 -21.08 -5.92 -5.59
CA PHE A 95 -21.13 -7.22 -4.93
C PHE A 95 -20.46 -7.20 -3.56
N VAL A 96 -20.82 -8.17 -2.71
CA VAL A 96 -20.23 -8.34 -1.38
C VAL A 96 -19.33 -9.58 -1.39
N THR A 97 -18.10 -9.43 -0.91
CA THR A 97 -17.15 -10.54 -0.76
C THR A 97 -17.40 -11.33 0.53
N HIS A 98 -16.80 -12.52 0.64
CA HIS A 98 -17.00 -13.45 1.76
C HIS A 98 -16.61 -12.87 3.14
N ASP A 99 -15.69 -11.91 3.15
CA ASP A 99 -15.25 -11.12 4.31
C ASP A 99 -16.17 -9.92 4.62
N ARG A 100 -17.35 -9.85 3.98
CA ARG A 100 -18.37 -8.81 4.16
C ARG A 100 -17.94 -7.40 3.75
N VAL A 101 -16.96 -7.29 2.84
CA VAL A 101 -16.61 -6.03 2.20
C VAL A 101 -17.45 -5.88 0.93
N ARG A 102 -18.17 -4.76 0.78
CA ARG A 102 -18.87 -4.44 -0.47
C ARG A 102 -17.90 -3.79 -1.44
N GLN A 103 -17.96 -4.20 -2.69
CA GLN A 103 -17.06 -3.84 -3.77
C GLN A 103 -17.89 -3.27 -4.90
N ILE A 104 -17.62 -2.03 -5.29
CA ILE A 104 -18.41 -1.32 -6.30
C ILE A 104 -17.48 -0.71 -7.34
N VAL A 105 -17.83 -0.88 -8.61
CA VAL A 105 -17.05 -0.38 -9.74
C VAL A 105 -17.95 0.40 -10.68
N TRP A 106 -17.54 1.61 -11.04
CA TRP A 106 -18.17 2.41 -12.09
C TRP A 106 -17.22 2.53 -13.28
N GLN A 107 -17.78 2.59 -14.48
CA GLN A 107 -17.02 2.83 -15.71
C GLN A 107 -17.15 4.30 -16.11
N VAL A 108 -16.03 4.96 -16.35
CA VAL A 108 -15.97 6.31 -16.91
C VAL A 108 -15.52 6.20 -18.37
N SER A 109 -16.48 6.27 -19.29
CA SER A 109 -16.23 6.19 -20.74
C SER A 109 -16.59 7.46 -21.50
N ASP A 110 -17.12 8.48 -20.82
CA ASP A 110 -17.42 9.78 -21.42
C ASP A 110 -16.11 10.54 -21.77
N PRO A 111 -15.86 10.91 -23.04
CA PRO A 111 -14.61 11.55 -23.46
C PRO A 111 -14.34 12.90 -22.80
N GLU A 112 -15.37 13.69 -22.52
CA GLU A 112 -15.23 15.00 -21.85
C GLU A 112 -14.77 14.81 -20.41
N ARG A 113 -15.44 13.92 -19.66
CA ARG A 113 -15.05 13.56 -18.29
C ARG A 113 -13.66 12.93 -18.21
N ILE A 114 -13.30 12.05 -19.15
CA ILE A 114 -11.95 11.49 -19.23
C ILE A 114 -10.91 12.60 -19.38
N THR A 115 -11.15 13.54 -20.30
CA THR A 115 -10.24 14.67 -20.56
C THR A 115 -10.11 15.56 -19.33
N GLN A 116 -11.22 15.84 -18.66
CA GLN A 116 -11.24 16.65 -17.44
C GLN A 116 -10.49 15.97 -16.28
N LEU A 117 -10.71 14.68 -16.05
CA LEU A 117 -9.97 13.91 -15.06
C LEU A 117 -8.47 13.88 -15.39
N GLN A 118 -8.09 13.66 -16.65
CA GLN A 118 -6.68 13.73 -17.07
C GLN A 118 -6.07 15.12 -16.77
N HIS A 119 -6.81 16.19 -17.08
CA HIS A 119 -6.36 17.55 -16.81
C HIS A 119 -6.19 17.82 -15.31
N ASP A 120 -7.14 17.40 -14.47
CA ASP A 120 -7.04 17.63 -13.03
C ASP A 120 -5.97 16.75 -12.38
N PHE A 121 -5.82 15.49 -12.80
CA PHE A 121 -4.70 14.64 -12.35
C PHE A 121 -3.33 15.16 -12.83
N SER A 122 -3.24 15.88 -13.95
CA SER A 122 -1.98 16.50 -14.37
C SER A 122 -1.47 17.59 -13.40
N LYS A 123 -2.34 18.09 -12.52
CA LYS A 123 -2.00 19.07 -11.47
C LYS A 123 -1.57 18.39 -10.17
N VAL A 124 -1.74 17.07 -10.05
CA VAL A 124 -1.25 16.31 -8.88
C VAL A 124 0.28 16.25 -8.95
N GLY A 125 0.95 16.87 -7.99
CA GLY A 125 2.41 16.98 -8.02
C GLY A 125 3.14 15.67 -7.71
N THR A 126 2.72 14.96 -6.66
CA THR A 126 3.39 13.74 -6.19
C THR A 126 2.37 12.72 -5.75
N THR A 127 2.67 11.45 -6.04
CA THR A 127 1.91 10.30 -5.57
C THR A 127 2.81 9.40 -4.73
N TYR A 128 2.23 8.67 -3.78
CA TYR A 128 2.94 7.78 -2.87
C TYR A 128 2.49 6.35 -3.12
N ILE A 129 3.42 5.44 -3.36
CA ILE A 129 3.09 4.02 -3.49
C ILE A 129 2.72 3.50 -2.11
N THR A 130 1.46 3.12 -1.91
CA THR A 130 0.96 2.56 -0.65
C THR A 130 0.94 1.03 -0.65
N ASP A 131 0.80 0.43 -1.83
CA ASP A 131 0.98 -1.01 -2.06
C ASP A 131 1.46 -1.26 -3.50
N GLY A 132 2.39 -2.20 -3.66
CA GLY A 132 2.84 -2.63 -4.98
C GLY A 132 4.19 -2.08 -5.43
N HIS A 133 5.11 -1.76 -4.51
CA HIS A 133 6.46 -1.28 -4.80
C HIS A 133 7.22 -2.22 -5.74
N HIS A 134 7.18 -3.53 -5.45
CA HIS A 134 7.77 -4.53 -6.32
C HIS A 134 7.14 -4.56 -7.72
N ARG A 135 5.84 -4.24 -7.86
CA ARG A 135 5.15 -4.19 -9.16
C ARG A 135 5.57 -2.96 -9.96
N ALA A 136 5.68 -1.80 -9.30
CA ALA A 136 6.19 -0.58 -9.94
C ALA A 136 7.64 -0.76 -10.42
N ALA A 137 8.53 -1.26 -9.54
CA ALA A 137 9.93 -1.51 -9.88
C ALA A 137 10.10 -2.61 -10.97
N ALA A 138 9.30 -3.68 -10.92
CA ALA A 138 9.28 -4.68 -11.98
C ALA A 138 8.79 -4.11 -13.31
N GLY A 139 7.79 -3.22 -13.29
CA GLY A 139 7.28 -2.53 -14.47
C GLY A 139 8.35 -1.69 -15.17
N GLU A 140 9.08 -0.87 -14.42
CA GLU A 140 10.22 -0.09 -14.93
C GLU A 140 11.28 -0.99 -15.57
N LYS A 141 11.71 -2.04 -14.86
CA LYS A 141 12.73 -2.98 -15.35
C LYS A 141 12.25 -3.74 -16.59
N PHE A 142 10.98 -4.13 -16.63
CA PHE A 142 10.36 -4.76 -17.79
C PHE A 142 10.35 -3.80 -18.98
N ALA A 143 9.94 -2.54 -18.80
CA ALA A 143 9.97 -1.54 -19.87
C ALA A 143 11.38 -1.33 -20.44
N ALA A 144 12.38 -1.24 -19.57
CA ALA A 144 13.78 -1.16 -19.99
C ALA A 144 14.25 -2.40 -20.77
N ARG A 145 13.77 -3.61 -20.42
CA ARG A 145 14.05 -4.84 -21.20
C ARG A 145 13.43 -4.78 -22.60
N GLN A 146 12.20 -4.29 -22.72
CA GLN A 146 11.54 -4.15 -24.02
C GLN A 146 12.31 -3.21 -24.95
N ILE A 147 12.78 -2.07 -24.43
CA ILE A 147 13.62 -1.12 -25.19
C ILE A 147 14.93 -1.78 -25.62
N ARG A 148 15.63 -2.46 -24.72
CA ARG A 148 16.88 -3.19 -25.04
C ARG A 148 16.67 -4.31 -26.07
N ALA A 149 15.49 -4.93 -26.09
CA ALA A 149 15.10 -5.93 -27.08
C ALA A 149 14.70 -5.31 -28.44
N GLY A 150 14.84 -3.99 -28.62
CA GLY A 150 14.58 -3.31 -29.89
C GLY A 150 13.12 -2.89 -30.11
N GLN A 151 12.27 -2.95 -29.08
CA GLN A 151 10.92 -2.40 -29.19
C GLN A 151 10.98 -0.87 -29.27
N SER A 152 10.27 -0.29 -30.23
CA SER A 152 10.13 1.17 -30.31
C SER A 152 9.32 1.68 -29.12
N PHE A 153 9.86 2.68 -28.43
CA PHE A 153 9.15 3.33 -27.33
C PHE A 153 7.88 4.01 -27.83
N SER A 154 6.78 3.81 -27.11
CA SER A 154 5.54 4.54 -27.28
C SER A 154 4.93 4.78 -25.91
N PRO A 155 4.57 6.02 -25.54
CA PRO A 155 4.02 6.30 -24.22
C PRO A 155 2.69 5.56 -23.98
N ASN A 156 1.96 5.20 -25.04
CA ASN A 156 0.67 4.50 -24.95
C ASN A 156 0.81 2.98 -25.01
N ALA A 157 2.04 2.43 -25.07
CA ALA A 157 2.23 1.00 -25.04
C ALA A 157 1.85 0.44 -23.66
N GLY A 158 1.19 -0.72 -23.62
CA GLY A 158 0.79 -1.32 -22.33
C GLY A 158 1.97 -1.60 -21.38
N TRP A 159 3.17 -1.80 -21.92
CA TRP A 159 4.40 -2.03 -21.14
C TRP A 159 5.10 -0.76 -20.67
N THR A 160 4.67 0.43 -21.10
CA THR A 160 5.13 1.74 -20.58
C THR A 160 4.15 2.35 -19.57
N GLN A 161 3.15 1.57 -19.15
CA GLN A 161 2.04 1.99 -18.32
C GLN A 161 1.91 1.06 -17.12
N LEU A 162 1.54 1.63 -15.97
CA LEU A 162 1.26 0.94 -14.73
C LEU A 162 -0.24 0.98 -14.48
N LEU A 163 -0.86 -0.19 -14.30
CA LEU A 163 -2.23 -0.23 -13.78
C LEU A 163 -2.20 0.23 -12.32
N ALA A 164 -2.89 1.33 -12.01
CA ALA A 164 -2.89 1.92 -10.69
C ALA A 164 -4.31 2.18 -10.18
N LEU A 165 -4.46 2.12 -8.85
CA LEU A 165 -5.61 2.65 -8.10
C LEU A 165 -5.13 3.91 -7.38
N LEU A 166 -5.63 5.06 -7.80
CA LEU A 166 -5.31 6.36 -7.21
C LEU A 166 -6.36 6.72 -6.16
N VAL A 167 -5.94 6.81 -4.89
CA VAL A 167 -6.80 7.09 -3.73
C VAL A 167 -6.37 8.41 -3.08
N PRO A 168 -7.30 9.32 -2.73
CA PRO A 168 -6.96 10.52 -1.97
C PRO A 168 -6.45 10.14 -0.57
N LEU A 169 -5.44 10.86 -0.08
CA LEU A 169 -4.85 10.64 1.25
C LEU A 169 -5.89 10.73 2.37
N GLU A 170 -6.86 11.62 2.22
CA GLU A 170 -7.95 11.86 3.17
C GLU A 170 -8.89 10.64 3.30
N GLY A 171 -8.98 9.84 2.24
CA GLY A 171 -9.77 8.60 2.20
C GLY A 171 -9.02 7.35 2.62
N LEU A 172 -7.71 7.45 2.90
CA LEU A 172 -6.89 6.28 3.27
C LEU A 172 -6.89 6.04 4.78
N ARG A 173 -7.19 4.80 5.17
CA ARG A 173 -6.95 4.31 6.53
C ARG A 173 -5.64 3.54 6.61
N LEU A 174 -4.68 4.10 7.33
CA LEU A 174 -3.42 3.42 7.68
C LEU A 174 -3.62 2.58 8.95
N LEU A 175 -3.56 1.26 8.79
CA LEU A 175 -3.64 0.33 9.91
C LEU A 175 -2.25 -0.02 10.44
N SER A 176 -2.18 -0.33 11.74
CA SER A 176 -0.95 -0.78 12.37
C SER A 176 -0.49 -2.13 11.79
N HIS A 177 0.80 -2.25 11.53
CA HIS A 177 1.40 -3.50 11.09
C HIS A 177 1.71 -4.41 12.29
N ASN A 178 0.88 -5.43 12.50
CA ASN A 178 1.06 -6.39 13.59
C ASN A 178 2.03 -7.51 13.21
N ARG A 179 2.90 -7.91 14.15
CA ARG A 179 3.86 -9.01 13.94
C ARG A 179 3.62 -10.14 14.92
N TYR A 180 3.66 -11.37 14.41
CA TYR A 180 3.66 -12.58 15.21
C TYR A 180 5.06 -13.18 15.25
N VAL A 181 5.59 -13.36 16.45
CA VAL A 181 6.94 -13.89 16.67
C VAL A 181 6.82 -15.17 17.47
N ARG A 182 7.30 -16.28 16.89
CA ARG A 182 7.38 -17.56 17.60
C ARG A 182 8.62 -17.56 18.47
N TYR A 183 8.46 -17.86 19.75
CA TYR A 183 9.57 -18.06 20.66
C TYR A 183 10.07 -19.52 20.62
N PRO A 184 11.37 -19.75 20.87
CA PRO A 184 11.97 -21.09 20.87
C PRO A 184 11.54 -21.92 22.08
N HIS A 185 11.82 -23.22 22.05
CA HIS A 185 11.61 -24.10 23.20
C HIS A 185 12.45 -23.65 24.40
N GLY A 186 11.86 -23.63 25.60
CA GLY A 186 12.51 -23.16 26.83
C GLY A 186 12.52 -21.64 26.99
N PHE A 187 11.67 -20.92 26.25
CA PHE A 187 11.50 -19.47 26.41
C PHE A 187 11.06 -19.10 27.83
N ASP A 188 11.85 -18.25 28.49
CA ASP A 188 11.52 -17.66 29.79
C ASP A 188 10.96 -16.24 29.58
N GLN A 189 9.65 -16.10 29.75
CA GLN A 189 8.93 -14.83 29.65
C GLN A 189 9.48 -13.77 30.61
N GLY A 190 9.84 -14.14 31.84
CA GLY A 190 10.38 -13.20 32.82
C GLY A 190 11.77 -12.70 32.44
N ALA A 191 12.64 -13.60 31.95
CA ALA A 191 13.95 -13.21 31.44
C ALA A 191 13.84 -12.30 30.22
N PHE A 192 12.92 -12.60 29.30
CA PHE A 192 12.65 -11.77 28.14
C PHE A 192 12.16 -10.37 28.52
N LEU A 193 11.17 -10.26 29.42
CA LEU A 193 10.67 -8.97 29.87
C LEU A 193 11.76 -8.13 30.57
N ARG A 194 12.61 -8.75 31.39
CA ARG A 194 13.77 -8.07 32.01
C ARG A 194 14.75 -7.55 30.97
N ALA A 195 15.07 -8.35 29.95
CA ALA A 195 15.93 -7.92 28.86
C ALA A 195 15.30 -6.77 28.07
N LEU A 196 14.00 -6.85 27.78
CA LEU A 196 13.25 -5.83 27.06
C LEU A 196 13.19 -4.51 27.83
N SER A 197 12.99 -4.57 29.16
CA SER A 197 12.99 -3.39 30.04
C SER A 197 14.30 -2.61 30.08
N SER A 198 15.41 -3.19 29.58
CA SER A 198 16.68 -2.45 29.43
C SER A 198 16.67 -1.48 28.24
N VAL A 199 15.72 -1.63 27.31
CA VAL A 199 15.64 -0.86 26.06
C VAL A 199 14.37 0.00 25.99
N VAL A 200 13.26 -0.49 26.54
CA VAL A 200 11.96 0.19 26.50
C VAL A 200 11.29 0.17 27.87
N VAL A 201 10.42 1.12 28.14
CA VAL A 201 9.54 1.04 29.32
C VAL A 201 8.48 -0.01 29.03
N VAL A 202 8.34 -0.98 29.94
CA VAL A 202 7.38 -2.07 29.81
C VAL A 202 6.32 -1.92 30.88
N GLU A 203 5.08 -1.73 30.47
CA GLU A 203 3.95 -1.60 31.38
C GLU A 203 2.92 -2.68 31.09
N LYS A 204 2.49 -3.40 32.12
CA LYS A 204 1.43 -4.40 31.98
C LYS A 204 0.08 -3.69 31.85
N ILE A 205 -0.68 -4.00 30.79
CA ILE A 205 -2.01 -3.47 30.55
C ILE A 205 -3.02 -4.41 31.21
N GLN A 206 -3.86 -3.87 32.11
CA GLN A 206 -4.91 -4.66 32.77
C GLN A 206 -6.24 -4.66 32.02
N SER A 207 -6.43 -3.75 31.05
CA SER A 207 -7.67 -3.59 30.29
C SER A 207 -7.50 -4.07 28.85
N GLU A 208 -8.30 -5.05 28.46
CA GLU A 208 -8.34 -5.54 27.09
C GLU A 208 -8.73 -4.44 26.10
N ALA A 209 -9.62 -3.51 26.50
CA ALA A 209 -10.01 -2.38 25.66
C ALA A 209 -8.82 -1.45 25.34
N ILE A 210 -7.90 -1.25 26.28
CA ILE A 210 -6.68 -0.46 26.06
C ILE A 210 -5.74 -1.20 25.09
N ALA A 211 -5.59 -2.52 25.25
CA ALA A 211 -4.78 -3.31 24.33
C ALA A 211 -5.36 -3.32 22.90
N GLN A 212 -6.68 -3.37 22.76
CA GLN A 212 -7.38 -3.33 21.47
C GLN A 212 -7.35 -1.95 20.80
N ALA A 213 -7.34 -0.87 21.59
CA ALA A 213 -7.21 0.50 21.05
C ALA A 213 -5.88 0.72 20.33
N GLY A 214 -4.86 -0.09 20.62
CA GLY A 214 -3.57 -0.02 19.95
C GLY A 214 -2.69 1.13 20.44
N PRO A 215 -1.54 1.35 19.77
CA PRO A 215 -0.63 2.43 20.13
C PRO A 215 -1.21 3.80 19.77
N THR A 216 -1.04 4.76 20.67
CA THR A 216 -1.65 6.12 20.55
C THR A 216 -0.67 7.18 20.06
N ARG A 217 0.63 6.86 20.02
CA ARG A 217 1.71 7.77 19.61
C ARG A 217 2.90 7.01 19.04
N SER A 218 3.74 7.73 18.31
CA SER A 218 5.04 7.19 17.86
C SER A 218 5.91 6.78 19.05
N GLY A 219 6.61 5.66 18.90
CA GLY A 219 7.43 5.00 19.91
C GLY A 219 6.65 4.05 20.81
N GLU A 220 5.32 3.99 20.71
CA GLU A 220 4.48 3.09 21.50
C GLU A 220 4.13 1.81 20.71
N PHE A 221 4.16 0.68 21.39
CA PHE A 221 3.73 -0.62 20.85
C PHE A 221 2.88 -1.37 21.84
N ILE A 222 1.99 -2.20 21.33
CA ILE A 222 1.26 -3.20 22.12
C ILE A 222 1.87 -4.57 21.85
N MET A 223 2.23 -5.28 22.91
CA MET A 223 2.76 -6.64 22.85
C MET A 223 1.85 -7.59 23.61
N LEU A 224 1.45 -8.66 22.95
CA LEU A 224 0.77 -9.80 23.57
C LEU A 224 1.80 -10.89 23.83
N LEU A 225 1.98 -11.29 25.08
CA LEU A 225 2.95 -12.30 25.48
C LEU A 225 2.38 -13.19 26.59
N GLY A 226 2.28 -14.49 26.32
CA GLY A 226 1.80 -15.46 27.32
C GLY A 226 0.34 -15.23 27.77
N GLY A 227 -0.51 -14.66 26.92
CA GLY A 227 -1.89 -14.29 27.25
C GLY A 227 -2.03 -12.95 27.99
N GLU A 228 -0.92 -12.25 28.20
CA GLU A 228 -0.87 -10.96 28.90
C GLU A 228 -0.55 -9.84 27.91
N SER A 229 -1.14 -8.65 28.16
CA SER A 229 -0.96 -7.46 27.33
C SER A 229 0.04 -6.51 27.97
N TYR A 230 0.95 -5.97 27.16
CA TYR A 230 1.96 -5.02 27.58
C TYR A 230 1.99 -3.82 26.65
N ARG A 231 2.11 -2.61 27.22
CA ARG A 231 2.50 -1.41 26.52
C ARG A 231 4.02 -1.31 26.57
N LEU A 232 4.63 -1.12 25.40
CA LEU A 232 6.05 -0.86 25.26
C LEU A 232 6.21 0.58 24.81
N ASP A 233 7.00 1.35 25.55
CA ASP A 233 7.27 2.75 25.25
C ASP A 233 8.76 2.91 25.01
N VAL A 234 9.13 3.21 23.77
CA VAL A 234 10.51 3.48 23.42
C VAL A 234 10.87 4.88 23.88
N ASP A 235 11.62 4.95 24.97
CA ASP A 235 12.31 6.17 25.36
C ASP A 235 13.46 6.45 24.38
N ARG A 236 13.18 7.28 23.37
CA ARG A 236 14.16 7.64 22.34
C ARG A 236 15.42 8.29 22.91
N THR A 237 15.38 8.85 24.13
CA THR A 237 16.57 9.42 24.80
C THR A 237 17.56 8.36 25.26
N ARG A 238 17.12 7.10 25.38
CA ARG A 238 17.95 5.94 25.76
C ARG A 238 18.47 5.16 24.57
N LEU A 239 18.09 5.57 23.34
CA LEU A 239 18.58 4.95 22.13
C LEU A 239 19.97 5.50 21.77
N PRO A 240 20.88 4.66 21.24
CA PRO A 240 22.07 5.13 20.53
C PRO A 240 21.66 6.12 19.43
N ASN A 241 22.44 7.19 19.22
CA ASN A 241 22.14 8.25 18.24
C ASN A 241 21.77 7.73 16.84
N GLU A 242 22.41 6.63 16.41
CA GLU A 242 22.18 5.97 15.12
C GLU A 242 20.76 5.39 14.95
N LEU A 243 20.05 5.15 16.05
CA LEU A 243 18.71 4.59 16.09
C LEU A 243 17.64 5.65 16.41
N VAL A 244 18.02 6.85 16.84
CA VAL A 244 17.07 7.91 17.22
C VAL A 244 16.20 8.36 16.04
N THR A 245 16.74 8.29 14.82
CA THR A 245 16.06 8.66 13.57
C THR A 245 15.38 7.48 12.89
N ASP A 246 15.51 6.27 13.41
CA ASP A 246 14.87 5.09 12.83
C ASP A 246 13.36 5.14 13.02
N LEU A 247 12.63 4.64 12.02
CA LEU A 247 11.20 4.34 12.18
C LEU A 247 11.00 3.35 13.32
N ASP A 248 9.89 3.49 14.05
CA ASP A 248 9.52 2.64 15.18
C ASP A 248 9.59 1.14 14.83
N VAL A 249 9.17 0.77 13.62
CA VAL A 249 9.22 -0.62 13.12
C VAL A 249 10.65 -1.18 13.00
N SER A 250 11.65 -0.33 12.80
CA SER A 250 13.07 -0.72 12.68
C SER A 250 13.71 -0.91 14.05
N LEU A 251 13.24 -0.18 15.07
CA LEU A 251 13.78 -0.24 16.42
C LEU A 251 13.60 -1.61 17.08
N LEU A 252 12.40 -2.18 16.99
CA LEU A 252 12.13 -3.54 17.50
C LEU A 252 12.87 -4.62 16.70
N GLN A 253 12.99 -4.43 15.39
CA GLN A 253 13.66 -5.37 14.50
C GLN A 253 15.16 -5.47 14.81
N LYS A 254 15.86 -4.33 14.89
CA LYS A 254 17.32 -4.29 15.06
C LYS A 254 17.78 -4.74 16.46
N LYS A 255 16.98 -4.47 17.51
CA LYS A 255 17.37 -4.76 18.90
C LYS A 255 16.93 -6.12 19.41
N ASN A 256 15.72 -6.58 19.09
CA ASN A 256 15.06 -7.64 19.88
C ASN A 256 14.56 -8.85 19.08
N LEU A 257 14.24 -8.68 17.80
CA LEU A 257 13.62 -9.76 17.00
C LEU A 257 14.61 -10.51 16.11
N GLY A 258 15.82 -9.97 15.89
CA GLY A 258 16.81 -10.54 14.97
C GLY A 258 16.35 -10.48 13.51
N THR A 259 17.21 -10.85 12.57
CA THR A 259 16.87 -10.85 11.13
C THR A 259 15.75 -11.85 10.85
N VAL A 260 14.66 -11.42 10.21
CA VAL A 260 13.67 -12.35 9.66
C VAL A 260 14.39 -13.17 8.59
N THR A 261 14.50 -14.47 8.81
CA THR A 261 14.93 -15.44 7.79
C THR A 261 13.73 -15.98 7.05
#